data_AF-A0A7J9MSA0-F1
#
_entry.id   AF-A0A7J9MSA0-F1
#
_cell.length_a   1.000
_cell.length_b   1.000
_cell.length_c   1.000
_cell.angle_alpha   90.00
_cell.angle_beta   90.00
_cell.angle_gamma   90.00
#
_symmetry.space_group_name_H-M   'P 1'
#
loop_
_entity.id
_entity.type
_entity.pdbx_description
1 polymer ?
#
loop_
_entity_poly.entity_id
_entity_poly.type
_entity_poly.pdbx_seq_one_letter_code
_entity_poly.pdbx_strand_id
1 'polypeptide(L)'
;MSCWVGGDWMCGACQHQNFKKRESCQRCGYPKYGGPDVSTYLYNNSYNSAEVLAGDWYCSAMNCGVVNYASRTNCYRCGSLKNDFV
;
A
#
# COMPACT_ATOMS: atom_id res chain seq x y z
N MET A 1 -21.18 -21.50 -3.25
CA MET A 1 -19.91 -22.24 -3.12
C MET A 1 -18.77 -21.23 -3.14
N SER A 2 -18.17 -20.91 -2.00
CA SER A 2 -17.09 -19.91 -1.94
C SER A 2 -15.76 -20.61 -2.23
N CYS A 3 -15.15 -20.27 -3.36
CA CYS A 3 -13.86 -20.79 -3.86
C CYS A 3 -12.67 -20.30 -3.01
N TRP A 4 -12.66 -20.62 -1.72
CA TRP A 4 -11.44 -20.53 -0.94
C TRP A 4 -10.51 -21.63 -1.44
N VAL A 5 -9.58 -21.26 -2.33
CA VAL A 5 -8.44 -22.13 -2.65
C VAL A 5 -7.73 -22.41 -1.33
N GLY A 6 -7.69 -23.68 -0.94
CA GLY A 6 -7.25 -24.11 0.38
C GLY A 6 -5.89 -23.54 0.76
N GLY A 7 -5.89 -22.59 1.70
CA GLY A 7 -4.70 -22.07 2.36
C GLY A 7 -4.29 -20.64 2.01
N ASP A 8 -4.98 -19.96 1.09
CA ASP A 8 -4.89 -18.49 1.00
C ASP A 8 -5.40 -17.84 2.29
N TRP A 9 -4.85 -16.68 2.63
CA TRP A 9 -5.18 -16.00 3.88
C TRP A 9 -5.57 -14.54 3.64
N MET A 10 -6.50 -14.06 4.46
CA MET A 10 -6.97 -12.69 4.43
C MET A 10 -6.19 -11.85 5.43
N CYS A 11 -5.67 -10.71 4.98
CA CYS A 11 -4.92 -9.80 5.85
C CYS A 11 -5.82 -9.22 6.95
N GLY A 12 -5.47 -9.43 8.21
CA GLY A 12 -6.20 -8.85 9.34
C GLY A 12 -6.18 -7.32 9.39
N ALA A 13 -5.16 -6.70 8.78
CA ALA A 13 -5.02 -5.24 8.77
C ALA A 13 -5.77 -4.54 7.63
N CYS A 14 -5.72 -5.09 6.40
CA CYS A 14 -6.27 -4.41 5.21
C CYS A 14 -7.24 -5.27 4.39
N GLN A 15 -7.59 -6.46 4.88
CA GLN A 15 -8.48 -7.45 4.24
C GLN A 15 -8.08 -7.89 2.82
N HIS A 16 -6.84 -7.60 2.42
CA HIS A 16 -6.30 -8.07 1.16
C HIS A 16 -6.07 -9.59 1.20
N GLN A 17 -6.48 -10.30 0.14
CA GLN A 17 -6.23 -11.74 0.00
C GLN A 17 -4.78 -11.99 -0.40
N ASN A 18 -4.13 -12.93 0.27
CA ASN A 18 -2.75 -13.31 0.04
C ASN A 18 -2.67 -14.81 -0.26
N PHE A 19 -1.71 -15.16 -1.12
CA PHE A 19 -1.42 -16.56 -1.39
C PHE A 19 -0.87 -17.26 -0.15
N LYS A 20 -1.22 -18.53 0.05
CA LYS A 20 -0.76 -19.37 1.17
C LYS A 20 0.71 -19.22 1.54
N LYS A 21 1.58 -19.16 0.52
CA LYS A 21 3.05 -19.10 0.62
C LYS A 21 3.61 -17.78 1.16
N ARG A 22 2.78 -16.72 1.27
CA ARG A 22 3.25 -15.43 1.76
C ARG A 22 3.15 -15.39 3.28
N GLU A 23 4.23 -15.01 3.93
CA GLU A 23 4.29 -14.80 5.38
C GLU A 23 3.93 -13.35 5.78
N SER A 24 3.83 -12.45 4.80
CA SER A 24 3.46 -11.04 4.96
C SER A 24 2.50 -10.60 3.87
N CYS A 25 1.61 -9.65 4.18
CA CYS A 25 0.61 -9.18 3.25
C CYS A 25 1.29 -8.49 2.05
N GLN A 26 0.93 -8.87 0.83
CA GLN A 26 1.51 -8.28 -0.38
C GLN A 26 1.17 -6.80 -0.57
N ARG A 27 0.10 -6.32 0.07
CA ARG A 27 -0.37 -4.95 -0.07
C ARG A 27 0.17 -4.02 1.01
N CYS A 28 0.28 -4.51 2.24
CA CYS A 28 0.61 -3.67 3.39
C CYS A 28 1.72 -4.24 4.28
N GLY A 29 2.29 -5.40 3.95
CA GLY A 29 3.35 -6.02 4.74
C GLY A 29 2.90 -6.71 6.03
N TYR A 30 1.62 -6.60 6.44
CA TYR A 30 1.19 -7.13 7.75
C TYR A 30 1.51 -8.62 7.86
N PRO A 31 2.17 -9.08 8.93
CA PRO A 31 2.53 -10.49 9.07
C PRO A 31 1.27 -11.36 9.14
N LYS A 32 1.38 -12.55 8.57
CA LYS A 32 0.31 -13.56 8.55
C LYS A 32 -0.05 -14.03 9.97
N TYR A 33 0.94 -14.13 10.86
CA TYR A 33 0.79 -14.55 12.24
C TYR A 33 1.55 -13.61 13.18
N GLY A 34 0.93 -13.22 14.31
CA GLY A 34 1.65 -12.60 15.43
C GLY A 34 2.18 -11.18 15.22
N GLY A 35 1.40 -10.31 14.57
CA GLY A 35 1.74 -8.87 14.46
C GLY A 35 1.29 -8.04 15.67
N PRO A 36 1.78 -6.80 15.81
CA PRO A 36 1.16 -5.81 16.70
C PRO A 36 -0.32 -5.64 16.34
N ASP A 37 -1.11 -5.10 17.27
CA ASP A 37 -2.54 -4.92 17.04
C ASP A 37 -2.77 -4.14 15.73
N VAL A 38 -3.87 -4.49 15.04
CA VAL A 38 -4.18 -3.96 13.72
C VAL A 38 -4.20 -2.43 13.72
N SER A 39 -4.66 -1.79 14.80
CA SER A 39 -4.69 -0.33 14.91
C SER A 39 -3.28 0.27 14.97
N THR A 40 -2.40 -0.25 15.81
CA THR A 40 -1.00 0.19 15.91
C THR A 40 -0.23 -0.11 14.62
N TYR A 41 -0.51 -1.25 13.99
CA TYR A 41 0.11 -1.58 12.70
C TYR A 41 -0.35 -0.62 11.61
N LEU A 42 -1.65 -0.35 11.49
CA LEU A 42 -2.18 0.58 10.49
C LEU A 42 -1.71 2.01 10.74
N TYR A 43 -1.60 2.44 11.99
CA TYR A 43 -1.06 3.76 12.33
C TYR A 43 0.40 3.90 11.89
N ASN A 44 1.25 2.94 12.29
CA ASN A 44 2.66 2.94 11.90
C ASN A 44 2.85 2.70 10.41
N ASN A 45 1.96 1.95 9.75
CA ASN A 45 1.99 1.68 8.32
C ASN A 45 1.35 2.80 7.48
N SER A 46 0.58 3.68 8.11
CA SER A 46 0.25 4.98 7.53
C SER A 46 1.49 5.88 7.43
N TYR A 47 2.50 5.64 8.27
CA TYR A 47 3.84 6.24 8.21
C TYR A 47 4.90 5.38 7.50
N ASN A 48 4.66 4.07 7.36
CA ASN A 48 5.53 3.09 6.67
C ASN A 48 4.95 2.63 5.32
N SER A 49 4.07 3.43 4.70
CA SER A 49 3.68 3.27 3.31
C SER A 49 4.83 3.69 2.38
N ALA A 50 6.00 3.08 2.56
CA ALA A 50 7.29 3.59 2.10
C ALA A 50 7.50 5.03 2.61
N GLU A 51 8.62 5.27 3.28
CA GLU A 51 9.14 6.63 3.28
C GLU A 51 9.15 7.06 1.80
N VAL A 52 8.36 8.06 1.45
CA VAL A 52 8.37 8.61 0.10
C VAL A 52 9.81 8.97 -0.15
N LEU A 53 10.47 8.19 -1.01
CA LEU A 53 11.91 8.30 -1.22
C LEU A 53 12.19 9.72 -1.70
N ALA A 54 13.39 10.23 -1.42
CA ALA A 54 13.76 11.56 -1.87
C ALA A 54 13.50 11.73 -3.38
N GLY A 55 12.55 12.61 -3.72
CA GLY A 55 12.12 12.89 -5.10
C GLY A 55 10.81 12.23 -5.53
N ASP A 56 10.34 11.21 -4.83
CA ASP A 56 8.99 10.67 -5.03
C ASP A 56 7.95 11.73 -4.66
N TRP A 57 6.81 11.73 -5.34
CA TRP A 57 5.84 12.81 -5.23
C TRP A 57 4.41 12.30 -5.09
N TYR A 58 3.65 12.95 -4.21
CA TYR A 58 2.21 12.70 -4.07
C TYR A 58 1.45 13.38 -5.19
N CYS A 59 0.53 12.66 -5.81
CA CYS A 59 -0.38 13.24 -6.77
C CYS A 59 -1.36 14.19 -6.08
N SER A 60 -1.24 15.49 -6.38
CA SER A 60 -2.08 16.56 -5.82
C SER A 60 -3.46 16.66 -6.50
N ALA A 61 -3.77 15.79 -7.46
CA ALA A 61 -5.08 15.77 -8.09
C ALA A 61 -6.15 15.37 -7.06
N MET A 62 -7.28 16.08 -7.08
CA MET A 62 -8.38 15.82 -6.18
C MET A 62 -8.79 14.34 -6.25
N ASN A 63 -8.93 13.71 -5.09
CA ASN A 63 -9.26 12.29 -4.94
C ASN A 63 -8.23 11.27 -5.48
N CYS A 64 -7.00 11.69 -5.81
CA CYS A 64 -5.95 10.78 -6.26
C CYS A 64 -5.01 10.34 -5.12
N GLY A 65 -4.18 11.26 -4.61
CA GLY A 65 -3.34 11.07 -3.43
C GLY A 65 -2.27 9.96 -3.50
N VAL A 66 -2.05 9.36 -4.68
CA VAL A 66 -1.07 8.26 -4.83
C VAL A 66 0.36 8.79 -4.90
N VAL A 67 1.31 8.01 -4.38
CA VAL A 67 2.75 8.28 -4.50
C VAL A 67 3.24 7.82 -5.87
N ASN A 68 4.04 8.65 -6.53
CA ASN A 68 4.69 8.36 -7.79
C ASN A 68 6.20 8.35 -7.63
N TYR A 69 6.89 7.50 -8.39
CA TYR A 69 8.35 7.51 -8.46
C TYR A 69 8.87 8.87 -8.97
N ALA A 70 10.02 9.29 -8.44
CA ALA A 70 10.69 10.55 -8.79
C ALA A 70 10.90 10.77 -10.29
N SER A 71 11.11 9.68 -11.05
CA SER A 71 11.32 9.71 -12.50
C SER A 71 10.04 9.96 -13.30
N ARG A 72 8.85 9.90 -12.68
CA ARG A 72 7.58 10.09 -13.38
C ARG A 72 7.22 11.57 -13.46
N THR A 73 6.96 12.04 -14.67
CA THR A 73 6.36 13.36 -14.95
C THR A 73 4.85 13.38 -14.79
N ASN A 74 4.21 12.20 -14.84
CA ASN A 74 2.76 12.04 -14.78
C ASN A 74 2.36 10.95 -13.79
N CYS A 75 1.23 11.16 -13.13
CA CYS A 75 0.69 10.24 -12.16
C CYS A 75 0.32 8.91 -12.84
N TYR A 76 0.79 7.78 -12.31
CA TYR A 76 0.52 6.46 -12.88
C TYR A 76 -0.97 6.07 -12.82
N ARG A 77 -1.75 6.72 -11.94
CA ARG A 77 -3.17 6.44 -11.74
C ARG A 77 -4.09 7.36 -12.54
N CYS A 78 -3.86 8.67 -12.49
CA CYS A 78 -4.78 9.66 -13.07
C CYS A 78 -4.17 10.50 -14.20
N GLY A 79 -2.88 10.33 -14.52
CA GLY A 79 -2.21 11.05 -15.59
C GLY A 79 -1.87 12.51 -15.30
N SER A 80 -2.34 13.07 -14.18
CA SER A 80 -2.02 14.45 -13.77
C SER A 80 -0.51 14.66 -13.66
N LEU A 81 -0.05 15.85 -14.04
CA LEU A 81 1.36 16.21 -14.02
C LEU A 81 1.90 16.34 -12.59
N LYS A 82 3.19 16.06 -12.44
CA LYS A 82 3.96 16.45 -11.25
C LYS A 82 3.95 17.97 -11.15
N ASN A 83 3.44 18.51 -10.05
CA ASN A 83 3.52 19.94 -9.80
C ASN A 83 4.85 20.24 -9.12
N ASP A 84 5.81 20.79 -9.87
CA ASP A 84 7.12 21.21 -9.37
C ASP A 84 7.11 22.63 -8.77
N PHE A 85 5.94 23.25 -8.60
CA PHE A 85 5.79 24.63 -8.09
C PHE A 85 5.75 24.68 -6.57
N VAL A 86 6.90 24.51 -5.91
CA VAL A 86 7.20 25.13 -4.59
C VAL A 86 8.68 25.46 -4.52
#